data_AF-A0A8H8XLW4-F1
#
_entry.id   AF-A0A8H8XLW4-F1
#
_cell.length_a   1.000
_cell.length_b   1.000
_cell.length_c   1.000
_cell.angle_alpha   90.00
_cell.angle_beta   90.00
_cell.angle_gamma   90.00
#
_symmetry.space_group_name_H-M   'P 1'
#
loop_
_entity.id
_entity.type
_entity.pdbx_description
1 polymer ?
#
loop_
_entity_poly.entity_id
_entity_poly.type
_entity_poly.pdbx_seq_one_letter_code
_entity_poly.pdbx_strand_id
1 'polypeptide(L)'
;MNSILRRGLIGAACALSAVTAVTVGATIHGLIITPWKAILFAGAFVVVDLVKYALWPASRELHAAGRRWECSLLIVLAIALAGISAWATSDMLTNALAARGTQHQAHQLRIAGTDESREAARQELARLDAEAAAVAGEVAALNAKGYATPALNLAKASNERIDALRIEARERLDSSTRELAELRATPVAGGMPSWLATLLGIGLALALEIIPAALLTIARGSHGLQAPALGKPQPAQRRDRTAFRIISRASSPRTVAAGA
;
A
#
# COMPACT_ATOMS: atom_id res chain seq x y z
N MET A 1 -32.16 -13.22 -2.37
CA MET A 1 -30.87 -13.41 -1.68
C MET A 1 -31.05 -13.03 -0.21
N ASN A 2 -30.64 -13.87 0.75
CA ASN A 2 -30.86 -13.60 2.17
C ASN A 2 -30.14 -12.32 2.62
N SER A 3 -30.77 -11.55 3.51
CA SER A 3 -30.26 -10.27 4.04
C SER A 3 -28.86 -10.41 4.66
N ILE A 4 -28.56 -11.58 5.23
CA ILE A 4 -27.26 -11.95 5.81
C ILE A 4 -26.18 -12.02 4.72
N LEU A 5 -26.46 -12.68 3.59
CA LEU A 5 -25.51 -12.82 2.48
C LEU A 5 -25.15 -11.46 1.87
N ARG A 6 -26.14 -10.57 1.74
CA ARG A 6 -25.95 -9.19 1.24
C ARG A 6 -25.08 -8.35 2.18
N ARG A 7 -25.32 -8.43 3.49
CA ARG A 7 -24.47 -7.74 4.48
C ARG A 7 -23.04 -8.27 4.45
N GLY A 8 -22.85 -9.58 4.23
CA GLY A 8 -21.54 -10.19 4.05
C GLY A 8 -20.79 -9.64 2.82
N LEU A 9 -21.46 -9.52 1.67
CA LEU A 9 -20.87 -8.98 0.44
C LEU A 9 -20.47 -7.50 0.57
N ILE A 10 -21.32 -6.68 1.22
CA ILE A 10 -21.00 -5.26 1.50
C ILE A 10 -19.84 -5.17 2.50
N GLY A 11 -19.85 -6.00 3.55
CA GLY A 11 -18.74 -6.08 4.51
C GLY A 11 -17.42 -6.46 3.85
N ALA A 12 -17.44 -7.39 2.89
CA ALA A 12 -16.25 -7.75 2.10
C ALA A 12 -15.75 -6.57 1.26
N ALA A 13 -16.62 -5.83 0.57
CA ALA A 13 -16.24 -4.64 -0.19
C ALA A 13 -15.65 -3.53 0.69
N CYS A 14 -16.22 -3.30 1.88
CA CYS A 14 -15.67 -2.39 2.89
C CYS A 14 -14.29 -2.84 3.39
N ALA A 15 -14.11 -4.14 3.64
CA ALA A 15 -12.84 -4.71 4.07
C ALA A 15 -11.76 -4.54 2.98
N LEU A 16 -12.10 -4.76 1.71
CA LEU A 16 -11.21 -4.53 0.57
C LEU A 16 -10.78 -3.06 0.47
N SER A 17 -11.69 -2.11 0.67
CA SER A 17 -11.35 -0.68 0.72
C SER A 17 -10.45 -0.32 1.92
N ALA A 18 -10.66 -0.96 3.07
CA ALA A 18 -9.79 -0.79 4.23
C ALA A 18 -8.37 -1.33 3.99
N VAL A 19 -8.23 -2.42 3.23
CA VAL A 19 -6.91 -2.93 2.80
C VAL A 19 -6.20 -1.91 1.92
N THR A 20 -6.90 -1.28 0.96
CA THR A 20 -6.35 -0.18 0.16
C THR A 20 -5.90 0.97 1.06
N ALA A 21 -6.72 1.38 2.02
CA ALA A 21 -6.40 2.45 2.95
C ALA A 21 -5.14 2.17 3.78
N VAL A 22 -4.99 0.94 4.29
CA VAL A 22 -3.85 0.51 5.09
C VAL A 22 -2.58 0.43 4.23
N THR A 23 -2.66 -0.14 3.02
CA THR A 23 -1.49 -0.24 2.13
C THR A 23 -1.03 1.12 1.63
N VAL A 24 -1.96 1.97 1.18
CA VAL A 24 -1.66 3.36 0.77
C VAL A 24 -1.14 4.16 1.96
N GLY A 25 -1.81 4.09 3.11
CA GLY A 25 -1.42 4.80 4.33
C GLY A 25 -0.01 4.41 4.81
N ALA A 26 0.30 3.12 4.87
CA ALA A 26 1.62 2.62 5.26
C ALA A 26 2.72 3.04 4.25
N THR A 27 2.39 3.04 2.96
CA THR A 27 3.35 3.43 1.91
C THR A 27 3.65 4.92 1.98
N ILE A 28 2.63 5.76 2.19
CA ILE A 28 2.81 7.22 2.31
C ILE A 28 3.49 7.59 3.62
N HIS A 29 3.21 6.88 4.71
CA HIS A 29 3.91 7.11 5.96
C HIS A 29 5.43 6.87 5.83
N GLY A 30 5.84 5.98 4.93
CA GLY A 30 7.25 5.79 4.57
C GLY A 30 7.85 6.88 3.69
N LEU A 31 7.04 7.70 3.01
CA LEU A 31 7.45 8.72 2.02
C LEU A 31 7.23 10.16 2.49
N ILE A 32 6.28 10.40 3.40
CA ILE A 32 5.88 11.73 3.86
C ILE A 32 6.14 11.87 5.35
N ILE A 33 6.95 12.88 5.70
CA ILE A 33 7.39 13.22 7.06
C ILE A 33 6.22 13.50 8.02
N THR A 34 5.02 13.84 7.51
CA THR A 34 3.86 14.24 8.33
C THR A 34 2.75 13.19 8.33
N PRO A 35 2.39 12.59 9.49
CA PRO A 35 1.38 11.53 9.59
C PRO A 35 -0.02 11.95 9.10
N TRP A 36 -0.36 13.24 9.25
CA TRP A 36 -1.63 13.80 8.79
C TRP A 36 -1.82 13.69 7.26
N LYS A 37 -0.77 13.90 6.48
CA LYS A 37 -0.84 13.81 5.01
C LYS A 37 -1.08 12.37 4.55
N ALA A 38 -0.52 11.39 5.25
CA ALA A 38 -0.76 9.97 4.99
C ALA A 38 -2.22 9.58 5.22
N ILE A 39 -2.84 10.10 6.29
CA ILE A 39 -4.26 9.87 6.57
C ILE A 39 -5.15 10.51 5.50
N LEU A 40 -4.88 11.75 5.09
CA LEU A 40 -5.64 12.43 4.05
C LEU A 40 -5.60 11.69 2.71
N PHE A 41 -4.41 11.21 2.30
CA PHE A 41 -4.29 10.44 1.07
C PHE A 41 -4.97 9.07 1.16
N ALA A 42 -4.82 8.35 2.29
CA ALA A 42 -5.51 7.08 2.49
C ALA A 42 -7.04 7.28 2.43
N GLY A 43 -7.55 8.36 3.03
CA GLY A 43 -8.96 8.74 2.94
C GLY A 43 -9.41 9.05 1.51
N ALA A 44 -8.60 9.78 0.73
CA ALA A 44 -8.90 10.07 -0.67
C ALA A 44 -9.00 8.78 -1.52
N PHE A 45 -8.11 7.81 -1.29
CA PHE A 45 -8.19 6.51 -1.98
C PHE A 45 -9.43 5.71 -1.60
N VAL A 46 -9.84 5.72 -0.33
CA VAL A 46 -11.11 5.11 0.09
C VAL A 46 -12.30 5.74 -0.63
N VAL A 47 -12.32 7.08 -0.74
CA VAL A 47 -13.39 7.79 -1.48
C VAL A 47 -13.40 7.38 -2.95
N VAL A 48 -12.22 7.32 -3.59
CA VAL A 48 -12.10 6.87 -4.98
C VAL A 48 -12.61 5.43 -5.15
N ASP A 49 -12.27 4.51 -4.25
CA ASP A 49 -12.74 3.13 -4.27
C ASP A 49 -14.27 3.05 -4.12
N LEU A 50 -14.84 3.78 -3.15
CA LEU A 50 -16.29 3.84 -2.96
C LEU A 50 -17.03 4.37 -4.19
N VAL A 51 -16.47 5.41 -4.85
CA VAL A 51 -17.05 5.97 -6.08
C VAL A 51 -17.04 4.92 -7.18
N LYS A 52 -15.91 4.24 -7.44
CA LYS A 52 -15.83 3.18 -8.46
C LYS A 52 -16.80 2.04 -8.21
N TYR A 53 -16.88 1.60 -6.96
CA TYR A 53 -17.79 0.55 -6.53
C TYR A 53 -19.26 0.93 -6.74
N ALA A 54 -19.60 2.22 -6.69
CA ALA A 54 -20.93 2.73 -7.01
C ALA A 54 -21.17 2.88 -8.53
N LEU A 55 -20.13 3.18 -9.33
CA LEU A 55 -20.23 3.38 -10.78
C LEU A 55 -20.66 2.09 -11.51
N TRP A 56 -20.14 0.93 -11.11
CA TRP A 56 -20.43 -0.36 -11.75
C TRP A 56 -21.91 -0.79 -11.70
N PRO A 57 -22.62 -0.72 -10.56
CA PRO A 57 -24.04 -1.01 -10.54
C PRO A 57 -24.89 0.12 -11.13
N ALA A 58 -24.49 1.38 -10.99
CA ALA A 58 -25.20 2.51 -11.60
C ALA A 58 -25.22 2.41 -13.14
N SER A 59 -24.11 1.98 -13.76
CA SER A 59 -24.06 1.74 -15.20
C SER A 59 -24.99 0.61 -15.64
N ARG A 60 -25.12 -0.46 -14.85
CA ARG A 60 -26.10 -1.53 -15.11
C ARG A 60 -27.55 -1.05 -15.05
N GLU A 61 -27.89 -0.24 -14.05
CA GLU A 61 -29.23 0.33 -13.91
C GLU A 61 -29.58 1.26 -15.09
N LEU A 62 -28.63 2.10 -15.53
CA LEU A 62 -28.80 2.96 -16.69
C LEU A 62 -28.88 2.20 -18.02
N HIS A 63 -28.14 1.09 -18.13
CA HIS A 63 -28.25 0.21 -19.28
C HIS A 63 -29.65 -0.43 -19.35
N ALA A 64 -30.18 -0.91 -18.22
CA ALA A 64 -31.53 -1.46 -18.12
C ALA A 64 -32.62 -0.42 -18.42
N ALA A 65 -32.38 0.86 -18.08
CA ALA A 65 -33.27 1.97 -18.38
C ALA A 65 -33.17 2.49 -19.84
N GLY A 66 -32.35 1.86 -20.70
CA GLY A 66 -32.18 2.26 -22.10
C GLY A 66 -31.29 3.50 -22.33
N ARG A 67 -30.71 4.08 -21.28
CA ARG A 67 -29.86 5.29 -21.33
C ARG A 67 -28.41 4.93 -21.71
N ARG A 68 -28.22 4.50 -22.96
CA ARG A 68 -26.94 3.95 -23.45
C ARG A 68 -25.77 4.93 -23.37
N TRP A 69 -25.99 6.21 -23.70
CA TRP A 69 -24.92 7.23 -23.71
C TRP A 69 -24.35 7.49 -22.31
N GLU A 70 -25.22 7.63 -21.31
CA GLU A 70 -24.81 7.87 -19.93
C GLU A 70 -24.15 6.66 -19.29
N CYS A 71 -24.63 5.45 -19.65
CA CYS A 71 -23.95 4.21 -19.30
C CYS A 71 -22.51 4.20 -19.83
N SER A 72 -22.30 4.54 -21.11
CA SER A 72 -20.97 4.63 -21.70
C SER A 72 -20.08 5.65 -20.98
N LEU A 73 -20.61 6.84 -20.66
CA LEU A 73 -19.85 7.86 -19.91
C LEU A 73 -19.41 7.36 -18.52
N LEU A 74 -20.30 6.67 -17.80
CA LEU A 74 -19.96 6.10 -16.49
C LEU A 74 -18.93 4.98 -16.57
N ILE A 75 -19.00 4.14 -17.62
CA ILE A 75 -18.00 3.10 -17.86
C ILE A 75 -16.64 3.72 -18.15
N VAL A 76 -16.58 4.74 -19.02
CA VAL A 76 -15.34 5.46 -19.32
C VAL A 76 -14.76 6.11 -18.06
N LEU A 77 -15.60 6.74 -17.24
CA LEU A 77 -15.18 7.33 -15.96
C LEU A 77 -14.64 6.27 -14.98
N ALA A 78 -15.31 5.12 -14.88
CA ALA A 78 -14.85 4.01 -14.03
C ALA A 78 -13.49 3.49 -14.49
N ILE A 79 -13.30 3.29 -15.80
CA ILE A 79 -12.01 2.87 -16.38
C ILE A 79 -10.92 3.91 -16.13
N ALA A 80 -11.21 5.20 -16.30
CA ALA A 80 -10.25 6.27 -16.05
C ALA A 80 -9.81 6.30 -14.57
N LEU A 81 -10.76 6.20 -13.64
CA LEU A 81 -10.47 6.12 -12.20
C LEU A 81 -9.68 4.85 -11.84
N ALA A 82 -9.99 3.71 -12.47
CA ALA A 82 -9.25 2.46 -12.29
C ALA A 82 -7.80 2.58 -12.80
N GLY A 83 -7.60 3.23 -13.95
CA GLY A 83 -6.26 3.51 -14.49
C GLY A 83 -5.44 4.40 -13.57
N ILE A 84 -6.03 5.50 -13.08
CA ILE A 84 -5.35 6.44 -12.17
C ILE A 84 -4.97 5.74 -10.86
N SER A 85 -5.87 4.95 -10.27
CA SER A 85 -5.54 4.21 -9.05
C SER A 85 -4.48 3.15 -9.27
N ALA A 86 -4.56 2.39 -10.39
CA ALA A 86 -3.62 1.33 -10.68
C ALA A 86 -2.20 1.90 -10.85
N TRP A 87 -2.10 3.00 -11.58
CA TRP A 87 -0.84 3.73 -11.75
C TRP A 87 -0.31 4.22 -10.40
N ALA A 88 -1.13 4.88 -9.60
CA ALA A 88 -0.71 5.40 -8.30
C ALA A 88 -0.30 4.28 -7.32
N THR A 89 -1.06 3.19 -7.24
CA THR A 89 -0.70 2.02 -6.42
C THR A 89 0.61 1.38 -6.89
N SER A 90 0.81 1.28 -8.20
CA SER A 90 2.06 0.76 -8.78
C SER A 90 3.25 1.65 -8.41
N ASP A 91 3.15 2.96 -8.63
CA ASP A 91 4.21 3.93 -8.34
C ASP A 91 4.63 3.89 -6.85
N MET A 92 3.63 3.85 -5.97
CA MET A 92 3.84 3.76 -4.53
C MET A 92 4.55 2.47 -4.12
N LEU A 93 4.12 1.32 -4.66
CA LEU A 93 4.75 0.03 -4.39
C LEU A 93 6.20 0.00 -4.88
N THR A 94 6.46 0.52 -6.09
CA THR A 94 7.81 0.58 -6.64
C THR A 94 8.72 1.48 -5.82
N ASN A 95 8.23 2.64 -5.38
CA ASN A 95 9.01 3.58 -4.56
C ASN A 95 9.29 3.00 -3.16
N ALA A 96 8.32 2.33 -2.54
CA ALA A 96 8.51 1.65 -1.26
C ALA A 96 9.56 0.52 -1.35
N LEU A 97 9.53 -0.26 -2.44
CA LEU A 97 10.50 -1.33 -2.65
C LEU A 97 11.89 -0.80 -3.00
N ALA A 98 11.97 0.30 -3.76
CA ALA A 98 13.23 0.99 -4.02
C ALA A 98 13.86 1.51 -2.72
N ALA A 99 13.06 2.15 -1.85
CA ALA A 99 13.53 2.61 -0.54
C ALA A 99 14.02 1.47 0.36
N ARG A 100 13.35 0.30 0.33
CA ARG A 100 13.85 -0.90 1.03
C ARG A 100 15.14 -1.43 0.42
N GLY A 101 15.26 -1.40 -0.90
CA GLY A 101 16.49 -1.78 -1.62
C GLY A 101 17.68 -0.92 -1.21
N THR A 102 17.51 0.41 -1.14
CA THR A 102 18.57 1.33 -0.71
C THR A 102 18.94 1.13 0.76
N GLN A 103 17.96 0.90 1.65
CA GLN A 103 18.23 0.56 3.05
C GLN A 103 19.02 -0.74 3.19
N HIS A 104 18.64 -1.78 2.43
CA HIS A 104 19.38 -3.05 2.43
C HIS A 104 20.82 -2.84 1.93
N GLN A 105 21.00 -2.08 0.85
CA GLN A 105 22.33 -1.78 0.33
C GLN A 105 23.18 -0.97 1.31
N ALA A 106 22.60 0.06 1.95
CA ALA A 106 23.29 0.84 2.98
C ALA A 106 23.68 -0.04 4.19
N HIS A 107 22.82 -0.97 4.59
CA HIS A 107 23.10 -1.94 5.65
C HIS A 107 24.26 -2.88 5.26
N GLN A 108 24.27 -3.39 4.03
CA GLN A 108 25.37 -4.21 3.51
C GLN A 108 26.70 -3.44 3.45
N LEU A 109 26.67 -2.18 2.99
CA LEU A 109 27.85 -1.31 2.98
C LEU A 109 28.38 -1.04 4.39
N ARG A 110 27.48 -0.86 5.37
CA ARG A 110 27.88 -0.70 6.78
C ARG A 110 28.54 -1.95 7.32
N ILE A 111 27.97 -3.14 7.06
CA ILE A 111 28.60 -4.42 7.43
C ILE A 111 30.00 -4.54 6.81
N ALA A 112 30.12 -4.26 5.52
CA ALA A 112 31.40 -4.34 4.82
C ALA A 112 32.44 -3.37 5.41
N GLY A 113 32.04 -2.12 5.68
CA GLY A 113 32.91 -1.12 6.30
C GLY A 113 33.34 -1.47 7.73
N THR A 114 32.43 -1.99 8.56
CA THR A 114 32.77 -2.46 9.91
C THR A 114 33.65 -3.73 9.89
N ASP A 115 33.51 -4.58 8.88
CA ASP A 115 34.38 -5.75 8.71
C ASP A 115 35.79 -5.33 8.28
N GLU A 116 35.91 -4.33 7.41
CA GLU A 116 37.17 -3.71 7.00
C GLU A 116 37.88 -3.03 8.19
N SER A 117 37.16 -2.26 9.02
CA SER A 117 37.73 -1.64 10.22
C SER A 117 38.23 -2.67 11.23
N ARG A 118 37.50 -3.78 11.38
CA ARG A 118 37.90 -4.91 12.22
C ARG A 118 39.19 -5.56 11.71
N GLU A 119 39.32 -5.75 10.41
CA GLU A 119 40.51 -6.35 9.82
C GLU A 119 41.72 -5.43 9.92
N ALA A 120 41.54 -4.12 9.70
CA ALA A 120 42.58 -3.12 9.93
C ALA A 120 43.09 -3.13 11.38
N ALA A 121 42.19 -3.25 12.37
CA ALA A 121 42.57 -3.36 13.77
C ALA A 121 43.37 -4.64 14.07
N ARG A 122 43.05 -5.77 13.42
CA ARG A 122 43.83 -7.01 13.54
C ARG A 122 45.23 -6.88 12.94
N GLN A 123 45.33 -6.26 11.77
CA GLN A 123 46.63 -6.02 11.12
C GLN A 123 47.51 -5.11 11.97
N GLU A 124 46.93 -4.07 12.59
CA GLU A 124 47.65 -3.20 13.51
C GLU A 124 48.15 -3.94 14.75
N LEU A 125 47.32 -4.80 15.36
CA LEU A 125 47.74 -5.65 16.47
C LEU A 125 48.89 -6.58 16.08
N ALA A 126 48.80 -7.24 14.93
CA ALA A 126 49.87 -8.09 14.42
C ALA A 126 51.18 -7.31 14.19
N ARG A 127 51.08 -6.07 13.70
CA ARG A 127 52.23 -5.17 13.54
C ARG A 127 52.87 -4.82 14.88
N LEU A 128 52.06 -4.45 15.87
CA LEU A 128 52.52 -4.11 17.22
C LEU A 128 53.15 -5.32 17.92
N ASP A 129 52.64 -6.53 17.68
CA ASP A 129 53.23 -7.77 18.19
C ASP A 129 54.58 -8.08 17.56
N ALA A 130 54.74 -7.83 16.27
CA ALA A 130 56.04 -7.92 15.60
C ALA A 130 57.04 -6.85 16.11
N GLU A 131 56.59 -5.60 16.33
CA GLU A 131 57.41 -4.53 16.91
C GLU A 131 57.88 -4.89 18.33
N ALA A 132 57.00 -5.43 19.17
CA ALA A 132 57.35 -5.89 20.51
C ALA A 132 58.39 -7.02 20.48
N ALA A 133 58.24 -7.98 19.57
CA ALA A 133 59.19 -9.07 19.40
C ALA A 133 60.58 -8.56 18.95
N ALA A 134 60.61 -7.57 18.05
CA ALA A 134 61.85 -6.92 17.63
C ALA A 134 62.55 -6.19 18.79
N VAL A 135 61.81 -5.38 19.56
CA VAL A 135 62.34 -4.68 20.74
C VAL A 135 62.87 -5.68 21.77
N ALA A 136 62.15 -6.78 22.03
CA ALA A 136 62.61 -7.83 22.93
C ALA A 136 63.94 -8.46 22.45
N GLY A 137 64.09 -8.68 21.14
CA GLY A 137 65.33 -9.14 20.53
C GLY A 137 66.49 -8.16 20.71
N GLU A 138 66.26 -6.86 20.51
CA GLU A 138 67.27 -5.80 20.71
C GLU A 138 67.70 -5.68 22.18
N VAL A 139 66.74 -5.73 23.10
CA VAL A 139 66.99 -5.73 24.56
C VAL A 139 67.84 -6.95 24.95
N ALA A 140 67.51 -8.13 24.43
CA ALA A 140 68.30 -9.35 24.67
C ALA A 140 69.73 -9.21 24.12
N ALA A 141 69.91 -8.63 22.94
CA ALA A 141 71.22 -8.41 22.33
C ALA A 141 72.07 -7.39 23.12
N LEU A 142 71.46 -6.33 23.66
CA LEU A 142 72.15 -5.35 24.52
C LEU A 142 72.57 -5.97 25.85
N ASN A 143 71.69 -6.78 26.46
CA ASN A 143 72.00 -7.51 27.68
C ASN A 143 73.14 -8.52 27.47
N ALA A 144 73.16 -9.25 26.35
CA ALA A 144 74.24 -10.19 26.02
C ALA A 144 75.61 -9.48 25.87
N LYS A 145 75.62 -8.19 25.53
CA LYS A 145 76.82 -7.35 25.46
C LYS A 145 77.18 -6.66 26.80
N GLY A 146 76.40 -6.88 27.86
CA GLY A 146 76.61 -6.28 29.18
C GLY A 146 76.03 -4.87 29.36
N TYR A 147 75.26 -4.36 28.41
CA TYR A 147 74.65 -3.02 28.47
C TYR A 147 73.27 -3.02 29.15
N ALA A 148 73.25 -3.30 30.47
CA ALA A 148 72.00 -3.44 31.23
C ALA A 148 71.17 -2.15 31.33
N THR A 149 71.79 -0.99 31.59
CA THR A 149 71.07 0.29 31.71
C THR A 149 70.47 0.76 30.37
N PRO A 150 71.20 0.71 29.23
CA PRO A 150 70.62 0.99 27.92
C PRO A 150 69.48 0.03 27.54
N ALA A 151 69.63 -1.27 27.83
CA ALA A 151 68.58 -2.26 27.58
C ALA A 151 67.29 -1.96 28.37
N LEU A 152 67.43 -1.59 29.65
CA LEU A 152 66.30 -1.20 30.49
C LEU A 152 65.59 0.07 29.98
N ASN A 153 66.36 1.08 29.58
CA ASN A 153 65.80 2.33 29.05
C ASN A 153 65.04 2.12 27.75
N LEU A 154 65.57 1.29 26.83
CA LEU A 154 64.89 0.91 25.59
C LEU A 154 63.60 0.15 25.87
N ALA A 155 63.66 -0.85 26.76
CA ALA A 155 62.48 -1.63 27.14
C ALA A 155 61.39 -0.74 27.74
N LYS A 156 61.74 0.20 28.63
CA LYS A 156 60.79 1.10 29.26
C LYS A 156 60.14 2.06 28.26
N ALA A 157 60.94 2.68 27.39
CA ALA A 157 60.45 3.66 26.41
C ALA A 157 59.53 3.02 25.35
N SER A 158 59.88 1.81 24.88
CA SER A 158 59.13 1.16 23.81
C SER A 158 57.92 0.37 24.31
N ASN A 159 58.02 -0.35 25.45
CA ASN A 159 56.92 -1.19 25.92
C ASN A 159 55.70 -0.37 26.36
N GLU A 160 55.91 0.77 27.03
CA GLU A 160 54.80 1.64 27.45
C GLU A 160 53.99 2.16 26.25
N ARG A 161 54.68 2.55 25.17
CA ARG A 161 54.05 2.96 23.91
C ARG A 161 53.30 1.81 23.24
N ILE A 162 53.95 0.65 23.10
CA ILE A 162 53.38 -0.52 22.41
C ILE A 162 52.15 -1.03 23.18
N ASP A 163 52.19 -1.07 24.50
CA ASP A 163 51.08 -1.53 25.31
C ASP A 163 49.88 -0.57 25.24
N ALA A 164 50.12 0.75 25.25
CA ALA A 164 49.06 1.74 25.03
C ALA A 164 48.38 1.56 23.66
N LEU A 165 49.17 1.40 22.60
CA LEU A 165 48.64 1.18 21.24
C LEU A 165 47.90 -0.16 21.11
N ARG A 166 48.37 -1.21 21.79
CA ARG A 166 47.68 -2.51 21.82
C ARG A 166 46.34 -2.45 22.51
N ILE A 167 46.24 -1.74 23.63
CA ILE A 167 44.97 -1.55 24.34
C ILE A 167 43.98 -0.84 23.43
N GLU A 168 44.39 0.26 22.80
CA GLU A 168 43.55 1.01 21.87
C GLU A 168 43.10 0.16 20.67
N ALA A 169 44.02 -0.60 20.06
CA ALA A 169 43.69 -1.46 18.93
C ALA A 169 42.74 -2.61 19.32
N ARG A 170 42.88 -3.17 20.54
CA ARG A 170 41.94 -4.18 21.08
C ARG A 170 40.56 -3.60 21.34
N GLU A 171 40.48 -2.40 21.91
CA GLU A 171 39.19 -1.73 22.14
C GLU A 171 38.45 -1.46 20.83
N ARG A 172 39.17 -1.01 19.78
CA ARG A 172 38.60 -0.84 18.43
C ARG A 172 38.15 -2.17 17.80
N LEU A 173 38.90 -3.25 18.04
CA LEU A 173 38.54 -4.58 17.56
C LEU A 173 37.25 -5.09 18.23
N ASP A 174 37.16 -4.95 19.55
CA ASP A 174 36.02 -5.37 20.34
C ASP A 174 34.77 -4.57 19.98
N SER A 175 34.88 -3.25 19.82
CA SER A 175 33.76 -2.40 19.42
C SER A 175 33.25 -2.76 18.03
N SER A 176 34.14 -2.92 17.04
CA SER A 176 33.78 -3.33 15.69
C SER A 176 33.14 -4.73 15.68
N THR A 177 33.63 -5.64 16.53
CA THR A 177 33.09 -7.00 16.63
C THR A 177 31.68 -7.02 17.22
N ARG A 178 31.41 -6.20 18.25
CA ARG A 178 30.06 -6.05 18.82
C ARG A 178 29.10 -5.41 17.83
N GLU A 179 29.49 -4.31 17.19
CA GLU A 179 28.67 -3.65 16.17
C GLU A 179 28.34 -4.61 15.02
N LEU A 180 29.30 -5.41 14.56
CA LEU A 180 29.09 -6.38 13.49
C LEU A 180 28.16 -7.53 13.92
N ALA A 181 28.21 -7.94 15.19
CA ALA A 181 27.24 -8.89 15.75
C ALA A 181 25.83 -8.30 15.80
N GLU A 182 25.68 -7.04 16.23
CA GLU A 182 24.40 -6.34 16.26
C GLU A 182 23.81 -6.13 14.87
N LEU A 183 24.61 -5.66 13.91
CA LEU A 183 24.20 -5.48 12.51
C LEU A 183 23.75 -6.80 11.88
N ARG A 184 24.46 -7.91 12.14
CA ARG A 184 24.06 -9.24 11.63
C ARG A 184 22.84 -9.82 12.34
N ALA A 185 22.64 -9.49 13.61
CA ALA A 185 21.45 -9.90 14.35
C ALA A 185 20.17 -9.16 13.90
N THR A 186 20.29 -8.04 13.20
CA THR A 186 19.17 -7.21 12.75
C THR A 186 18.96 -7.32 11.25
N PRO A 187 18.33 -8.39 10.73
CA PRO A 187 18.21 -8.60 9.30
C PRO A 187 17.29 -7.56 8.66
N VAL A 188 17.85 -6.75 7.76
CA VAL A 188 17.09 -5.88 6.86
C VAL A 188 16.67 -6.68 5.64
N ALA A 189 15.35 -6.77 5.39
CA ALA A 189 14.82 -7.50 4.24
C ALA A 189 15.40 -6.97 2.92
N GLY A 190 15.80 -7.89 2.04
CA GLY A 190 16.33 -7.55 0.71
C GLY A 190 15.28 -6.89 -0.19
N GLY A 191 15.77 -6.11 -1.17
CA GLY A 191 14.91 -5.55 -2.21
C GLY A 191 14.32 -6.65 -3.12
N MET A 192 13.07 -6.46 -3.55
CA MET A 192 12.42 -7.33 -4.54
C MET A 192 12.83 -6.89 -5.96
N PRO A 193 12.99 -7.80 -6.94
CA PRO A 193 13.20 -7.42 -8.33
C PRO A 193 12.08 -6.52 -8.85
N SER A 194 12.43 -5.46 -9.59
CA SER A 194 11.49 -4.44 -10.06
C SER A 194 10.35 -5.01 -10.90
N TRP A 195 10.63 -5.98 -11.77
CA TRP A 195 9.60 -6.62 -12.59
C TRP A 195 8.57 -7.38 -11.76
N LEU A 196 9.00 -8.01 -10.66
CA LEU A 196 8.12 -8.77 -9.76
C LEU A 196 7.24 -7.81 -8.94
N ALA A 197 7.80 -6.66 -8.54
CA ALA A 197 7.07 -5.56 -7.94
C ALA A 197 5.96 -5.02 -8.87
N THR A 198 6.29 -4.81 -10.15
CA THR A 198 5.32 -4.34 -11.16
C THR A 198 4.19 -5.35 -11.35
N LEU A 199 4.49 -6.65 -11.44
CA LEU A 199 3.46 -7.69 -11.56
C LEU A 199 2.55 -7.75 -10.35
N LEU A 200 3.10 -7.64 -9.13
CA LEU A 200 2.32 -7.56 -7.89
C LEU A 200 1.44 -6.30 -7.85
N GLY A 201 1.96 -5.15 -8.28
CA GLY A 201 1.22 -3.90 -8.37
C GLY A 201 0.04 -3.99 -9.34
N ILE A 202 0.26 -4.55 -10.54
CA ILE A 202 -0.79 -4.80 -11.53
C ILE A 202 -1.82 -5.78 -10.99
N GLY A 203 -1.39 -6.90 -10.40
CA GLY A 203 -2.28 -7.91 -9.84
C GLY A 203 -3.14 -7.37 -8.70
N LEU A 204 -2.56 -6.58 -7.80
CA LEU A 204 -3.28 -5.93 -6.70
C LEU A 204 -4.31 -4.91 -7.24
N ALA A 205 -3.93 -4.09 -8.21
CA ALA A 205 -4.82 -3.12 -8.83
C ALA A 205 -6.02 -3.81 -9.50
N LEU A 206 -5.79 -4.91 -10.23
CA LEU A 206 -6.86 -5.72 -10.84
C LEU A 206 -7.76 -6.36 -9.80
N ALA A 207 -7.19 -6.90 -8.71
CA ALA A 207 -7.96 -7.51 -7.64
C ALA A 207 -8.87 -6.51 -6.92
N LEU A 208 -8.38 -5.30 -6.67
CA LEU A 208 -9.15 -4.21 -6.06
C LEU A 208 -10.27 -3.69 -6.96
N GLU A 209 -10.16 -3.83 -8.28
CA GLU A 209 -11.23 -3.40 -9.20
C GLU A 209 -12.25 -4.51 -9.45
N ILE A 210 -11.79 -5.72 -9.78
CA ILE A 210 -12.65 -6.81 -10.27
C ILE A 210 -13.47 -7.43 -9.12
N ILE A 211 -12.84 -7.71 -7.98
CA ILE A 211 -13.48 -8.47 -6.89
C ILE A 211 -14.64 -7.67 -6.28
N PRO A 212 -14.47 -6.40 -5.88
CA PRO A 212 -15.56 -5.62 -5.27
C PRO A 212 -16.65 -5.26 -6.27
N ALA A 213 -16.30 -4.95 -7.52
CA ALA A 213 -17.27 -4.69 -8.58
C ALA A 213 -18.16 -5.92 -8.83
N ALA A 214 -17.56 -7.12 -8.87
CA ALA A 214 -18.31 -8.38 -8.97
C ALA A 214 -19.20 -8.62 -7.73
N LEU A 215 -18.66 -8.45 -6.52
CA LEU A 215 -19.41 -8.63 -5.26
C LEU A 215 -20.64 -7.70 -5.20
N LEU A 216 -20.49 -6.43 -5.56
CA LEU A 216 -21.56 -5.43 -5.49
C LEU A 216 -22.58 -5.55 -6.60
N THR A 217 -22.16 -5.93 -7.80
CA THR A 217 -23.11 -6.22 -8.89
C THR A 217 -23.95 -7.45 -8.60
N ILE A 218 -23.37 -8.50 -8.00
CA ILE A 218 -24.12 -9.67 -7.48
C ILE A 218 -25.06 -9.23 -6.35
N ALA A 219 -24.57 -8.39 -5.42
CA ALA A 219 -25.37 -7.89 -4.30
C ALA A 219 -26.65 -7.16 -4.77
N ARG A 220 -26.55 -6.30 -5.79
CA ARG A 220 -27.68 -5.53 -6.34
C ARG A 220 -28.54 -6.29 -7.35
N GLY A 221 -27.97 -7.19 -8.16
CA GLY A 221 -28.75 -8.01 -9.11
C GLY A 221 -29.83 -8.88 -8.43
N SER A 222 -29.64 -9.20 -7.15
CA SER A 222 -30.64 -9.92 -6.35
C SER A 222 -31.92 -9.16 -6.02
N HIS A 223 -31.97 -7.84 -6.24
CA HIS A 223 -33.18 -7.03 -6.09
C HIS A 223 -34.19 -7.23 -7.23
N GLY A 224 -33.77 -7.78 -8.39
CA GLY A 224 -34.64 -8.05 -9.53
C GLY A 224 -35.58 -9.25 -9.38
N LEU A 225 -35.42 -10.07 -8.32
CA LEU A 225 -36.26 -11.24 -8.05
C LEU A 225 -37.32 -11.00 -6.96
N GLN A 226 -37.40 -9.77 -6.43
CA GLN A 226 -38.48 -9.34 -5.53
C GLN A 226 -39.02 -7.98 -6.01
N ALA A 227 -39.55 -7.96 -7.23
CA ALA A 227 -40.62 -7.01 -7.50
C ALA A 227 -41.84 -7.47 -6.68
N PRO A 228 -42.47 -6.59 -5.87
CA PRO A 228 -43.81 -6.90 -5.38
C PRO A 228 -44.67 -7.19 -6.61
N ALA A 229 -45.49 -8.23 -6.54
CA ALA A 229 -46.56 -8.45 -7.50
C ALA A 229 -47.49 -7.23 -7.49
N LEU A 230 -47.11 -6.20 -8.24
CA LEU A 230 -47.94 -5.06 -8.59
C LEU A 230 -49.04 -5.65 -9.46
N GLY A 231 -50.22 -5.74 -8.83
CA GLY A 231 -51.54 -6.01 -9.37
C GLY A 231 -51.59 -6.66 -10.75
N LYS A 232 -52.14 -7.88 -10.79
CA LYS A 232 -52.90 -8.31 -11.96
C LYS A 232 -53.76 -7.11 -12.43
N PRO A 233 -53.74 -6.72 -13.70
CA PRO A 233 -54.68 -5.74 -14.19
C PRO A 233 -56.08 -6.28 -13.92
N GLN A 234 -56.78 -5.60 -13.01
CA GLN A 234 -58.22 -5.79 -12.83
C GLN A 234 -58.86 -5.50 -14.20
N PRO A 235 -59.58 -6.46 -14.81
CA PRO A 235 -60.16 -6.21 -16.12
C PRO A 235 -61.13 -5.04 -15.96
N ALA A 236 -60.86 -3.98 -16.72
CA ALA A 236 -61.65 -2.77 -16.73
C ALA A 236 -63.13 -3.13 -16.92
N GLN A 237 -63.91 -2.79 -15.91
CA GLN A 237 -65.37 -2.83 -15.93
C GLN A 237 -65.83 -1.99 -17.12
N ARG A 238 -66.24 -2.68 -18.19
CA ARG A 238 -66.75 -2.13 -19.45
C ARG A 238 -68.04 -1.36 -19.15
N ARG A 239 -67.88 -0.09 -18.76
CA ARG A 239 -68.97 0.85 -18.51
C ARG A 239 -69.48 1.30 -19.87
N ASP A 240 -70.39 0.51 -20.45
CA ASP A 240 -71.08 0.82 -21.70
C ASP A 240 -71.80 2.17 -21.56
N ARG A 241 -71.28 3.17 -22.26
CA ARG A 241 -71.78 4.54 -22.37
C ARG A 241 -72.82 4.67 -23.48
N THR A 242 -73.76 3.73 -23.55
CA THR A 242 -74.85 3.74 -24.55
C THR A 242 -76.19 3.41 -23.91
N ALA A 243 -76.62 4.25 -22.98
CA ALA A 243 -78.01 4.30 -22.52
C ALA A 243 -78.32 5.65 -21.85
N PHE A 244 -78.19 6.75 -22.59
CA PHE A 244 -78.82 8.02 -22.22
C PHE A 244 -79.18 8.78 -23.49
N ARG A 245 -80.28 8.36 -24.11
CA ARG A 245 -81.00 9.20 -25.08
C ARG A 245 -82.49 8.99 -24.88
N ILE A 246 -83.17 10.12 -24.70
CA ILE A 246 -84.61 10.34 -24.88
C ILE A 246 -85.45 9.96 -23.65
N ILE A 247 -85.80 10.97 -22.85
CA ILE A 247 -87.18 11.42 -22.55
C ILE A 247 -87.05 12.69 -21.69
N SER A 248 -87.32 13.86 -22.29
CA SER A 248 -88.01 15.01 -21.68
C SER A 248 -87.79 16.27 -22.52
N ARG A 249 -88.75 16.56 -23.40
CA ARG A 249 -89.08 17.95 -23.74
C ARG A 249 -90.52 18.16 -23.32
N ALA A 250 -90.67 18.81 -22.18
CA ALA A 250 -91.90 19.43 -21.74
C ALA A 250 -92.22 20.63 -22.64
N SER A 251 -93.46 20.66 -23.09
CA SER A 251 -94.35 21.81 -23.23
C SER A 251 -93.78 23.22 -22.99
N SER A 252 -94.00 24.11 -23.97
CA SER A 252 -94.66 25.42 -23.76
C SER A 252 -95.16 26.01 -25.10
N PRO A 253 -96.17 26.90 -25.08
CA PRO A 253 -97.13 27.08 -26.17
C PRO A 253 -97.06 28.43 -26.91
N ARG A 254 -97.76 28.46 -28.05
CA ARG A 254 -98.44 29.59 -28.74
C ARG A 254 -97.68 30.90 -29.02
N THR A 255 -97.68 31.27 -30.31
CA THR A 255 -98.22 32.57 -30.76
C THR A 255 -98.76 32.45 -32.20
N VAL A 256 -99.86 33.17 -32.42
CA VAL A 256 -100.67 33.26 -33.64
C VAL A 256 -100.28 34.54 -34.40
N ALA A 257 -100.18 34.47 -35.73
CA ALA A 257 -100.47 35.56 -36.69
C ALA A 257 -100.35 34.94 -38.11
N ALA A 258 -101.45 34.70 -38.82
CA ALA A 258 -102.16 35.64 -39.70
C ALA A 258 -101.44 35.86 -41.05
N GLY A 259 -102.07 35.42 -42.15
CA GLY A 259 -101.69 35.80 -43.52
C GLY A 259 -102.26 34.87 -44.59
N ALA A 260 -103.30 35.37 -45.28
CA ALA A 260 -104.02 34.85 -46.46
C ALA A 260 -105.14 33.83 -46.19
#